data_AF-A0AA46STY7-F1
#
_entry.id   AF-A0AA46STY7-F1
#
_cell.length_a   1.000
_cell.length_b   1.000
_cell.length_c   1.000
_cell.angle_alpha   90.00
_cell.angle_beta   90.00
_cell.angle_gamma   90.00
#
_symmetry.space_group_name_H-M   'P 1'
#
loop_
_entity.id
_entity.type
_entity.pdbx_description
1 polymer ?
#
loop_
_entity_poly.entity_id
_entity_poly.type
_entity_poly.pdbx_seq_one_letter_code
_entity_poly.pdbx_strand_id
1 'polypeptide(L)'
;MKLQWKTLALVSVMLLAAGCATNSVVHQSYKATTAETYWYQLTGNDDTDAESLAMFRRQLDTQLDAAHLHGTQGQANARKMTIVIDHYYMRSNGARFWAGIMAGRDKIKSRVTVADANGKTAAQFEVESTNSTAWGTSEGLIERHAQEIVARLKQLQ
;
A
#
# COMPACT_ATOMS: atom_id res chain seq x y z
N MET A 1 -17.07 -42.37 -37.10
CA MET A 1 -16.29 -41.19 -36.66
C MET A 1 -17.08 -40.48 -35.57
N LYS A 2 -16.73 -40.66 -34.29
CA LYS A 2 -17.38 -39.98 -33.15
C LYS A 2 -16.44 -38.88 -32.68
N LEU A 3 -16.66 -37.65 -33.16
CA LEU A 3 -15.94 -36.47 -32.68
C LEU A 3 -16.34 -36.22 -31.22
N GLN A 4 -15.37 -36.32 -30.32
CA GLN A 4 -15.59 -36.19 -28.88
C GLN A 4 -15.76 -34.70 -28.50
N TRP A 5 -16.98 -34.32 -28.10
CA TRP A 5 -17.37 -33.01 -27.56
C TRP A 5 -16.77 -32.64 -26.18
N LYS A 6 -15.69 -33.29 -25.72
CA LYS A 6 -15.24 -33.19 -24.32
C LYS A 6 -14.17 -32.14 -24.02
N THR A 7 -13.70 -31.38 -25.01
CA THR A 7 -12.59 -30.42 -24.82
C THR A 7 -12.98 -28.98 -24.51
N LEU A 8 -14.26 -28.67 -24.26
CA LEU A 8 -14.71 -27.29 -24.06
C LEU A 8 -14.81 -26.81 -22.59
N ALA A 9 -14.42 -27.63 -21.61
CA ALA A 9 -14.64 -27.31 -20.19
C ALA A 9 -13.41 -26.75 -19.43
N LEU A 10 -12.24 -26.63 -20.07
CA LEU A 10 -10.99 -26.32 -19.34
C LEU A 10 -10.49 -24.86 -19.43
N VAL A 11 -11.20 -23.97 -20.14
CA VAL A 11 -10.72 -22.58 -20.37
C VAL A 11 -11.32 -21.56 -19.39
N SER A 12 -12.35 -21.93 -18.62
CA SER A 12 -13.11 -20.94 -17.81
C SER A 12 -12.56 -20.63 -16.41
N VAL A 13 -11.45 -21.25 -15.98
CA VAL A 13 -10.91 -21.07 -14.60
C VAL A 13 -9.80 -20.01 -14.51
N MET A 14 -9.19 -19.57 -15.61
CA MET A 14 -8.07 -18.60 -15.57
C MET A 14 -8.48 -17.12 -15.51
N LEU A 15 -9.77 -16.78 -15.56
CA LEU A 15 -10.25 -15.39 -15.60
C LEU A 15 -10.64 -14.79 -14.23
N LEU A 16 -10.48 -15.53 -13.13
CA LEU A 16 -10.86 -15.05 -11.78
C LEU A 16 -9.74 -14.29 -11.03
N ALA A 17 -8.58 -14.07 -11.65
CA ALA A 17 -7.49 -13.29 -11.08
C ALA A 17 -7.55 -11.79 -11.47
N ALA A 18 -8.74 -11.19 -11.52
CA ALA A 18 -8.88 -9.73 -11.55
C ALA A 18 -8.50 -9.16 -10.18
N GLY A 19 -7.20 -9.24 -9.88
CA GLY A 19 -6.61 -8.94 -8.59
C GLY A 19 -6.78 -7.47 -8.24
N CYS A 20 -7.04 -7.22 -6.96
CA CYS A 20 -6.89 -5.91 -6.36
C CYS A 20 -5.44 -5.44 -6.59
N ALA A 21 -5.23 -4.49 -7.48
CA ALA A 21 -3.90 -4.07 -7.89
C ALA A 21 -3.30 -3.10 -6.85
N THR A 22 -2.21 -3.54 -6.22
CA THR A 22 -1.26 -2.64 -5.55
C THR A 22 0.00 -2.61 -6.39
N ASN A 23 0.41 -1.41 -6.77
CA ASN A 23 1.63 -1.17 -7.54
C ASN A 23 2.50 -0.17 -6.77
N SER A 24 3.79 -0.21 -7.01
CA SER A 24 4.70 0.81 -6.48
C SER A 24 5.79 1.11 -7.48
N VAL A 25 6.17 2.38 -7.58
CA VAL A 25 7.22 2.86 -8.48
C VAL A 25 8.37 3.39 -7.65
N VAL A 26 9.57 2.84 -7.84
CA VAL A 26 10.77 3.28 -7.13
C VAL A 26 11.46 4.35 -7.97
N HIS A 27 11.65 5.53 -7.38
CA HIS A 27 12.33 6.66 -8.02
C HIS A 27 13.81 6.71 -7.61
N GLN A 28 14.09 6.41 -6.35
CA GLN A 28 15.43 6.37 -5.80
C GLN A 28 15.50 5.26 -4.75
N SER A 29 16.56 4.47 -4.77
CA SER A 29 16.78 3.39 -3.82
C SER A 29 18.22 3.43 -3.30
N TYR A 30 18.42 2.89 -2.11
CA TYR A 30 19.74 2.59 -1.56
C TYR A 30 19.70 1.21 -0.91
N LYS A 31 20.88 0.66 -0.61
CA LYS A 31 21.01 -0.52 0.22
C LYS A 31 21.66 -0.11 1.54
N ALA A 32 20.98 -0.37 2.65
CA ALA A 32 21.48 -0.08 3.98
C ALA A 32 22.74 -0.92 4.25
N THR A 33 23.72 -0.31 4.90
CA THR A 33 24.96 -0.99 5.29
C THR A 33 24.82 -1.77 6.60
N THR A 34 23.78 -1.46 7.36
CA THR A 34 23.39 -2.06 8.64
C THR A 34 21.88 -2.11 8.73
N ALA A 35 21.30 -2.97 9.56
CA ALA A 35 19.85 -3.03 9.75
C ALA A 35 19.31 -1.67 10.28
N GLU A 36 18.41 -1.06 9.51
CA GLU A 36 17.82 0.25 9.80
C GLU A 36 16.36 0.11 10.19
N THR A 37 15.94 0.92 11.16
CA THR A 37 14.54 1.10 11.55
C THR A 37 14.05 2.46 11.07
N TYR A 38 12.74 2.68 11.09
CA TYR A 38 12.12 3.88 10.54
C TYR A 38 11.13 4.47 11.53
N TRP A 39 11.27 5.76 11.80
CA TRP A 39 10.20 6.58 12.38
C TRP A 39 9.59 7.42 11.27
N TYR A 40 8.29 7.73 11.35
CA TYR A 40 7.62 8.36 10.23
C TYR A 40 6.83 9.62 10.57
N GLN A 41 6.66 10.47 9.57
CA GLN A 41 5.68 11.54 9.53
C GLN A 41 4.69 11.26 8.41
N LEU A 42 3.40 11.22 8.74
CA LEU A 42 2.31 10.99 7.80
C LEU A 42 1.48 12.25 7.64
N THR A 43 1.36 12.71 6.40
CA THR A 43 0.54 13.85 5.99
C THR A 43 -0.51 13.42 4.97
N GLY A 44 -1.76 13.80 5.22
CA GLY A 44 -2.87 13.59 4.28
C GLY A 44 -3.04 14.74 3.28
N ASN A 45 -3.80 14.51 2.22
CA ASN A 45 -4.33 15.59 1.37
C ASN A 45 -5.64 16.15 1.94
N ASP A 46 -6.24 17.11 1.23
CA ASP A 46 -7.51 17.75 1.61
C ASP A 46 -8.70 16.75 1.68
N ASP A 47 -8.61 15.63 0.97
CA ASP A 47 -9.63 14.56 0.98
C ASP A 47 -9.41 13.52 2.09
N THR A 48 -8.27 13.58 2.79
CA THR A 48 -7.95 12.61 3.85
C THR A 48 -8.40 13.16 5.20
N ASP A 49 -9.52 12.66 5.71
CA ASP A 49 -9.99 13.03 7.05
C ASP A 49 -9.10 12.47 8.17
N ALA A 50 -9.29 12.98 9.39
CA ALA A 50 -8.50 12.58 10.55
C ALA A 50 -8.69 11.11 10.95
N GLU A 51 -9.87 10.54 10.72
CA GLU A 51 -10.18 9.14 11.05
C GLU A 51 -9.42 8.19 10.11
N SER A 52 -9.44 8.51 8.83
CA SER A 52 -8.74 7.83 7.75
C SER A 52 -7.22 7.87 7.95
N LEU A 53 -6.69 9.03 8.35
CA LEU A 53 -5.28 9.15 8.74
C LEU A 53 -4.95 8.31 9.98
N ALA A 54 -5.81 8.30 10.99
CA ALA A 54 -5.60 7.48 12.19
C ALA A 54 -5.64 5.98 11.88
N MET A 55 -6.53 5.55 11.00
CA MET A 55 -6.60 4.16 10.51
C MET A 55 -5.33 3.79 9.74
N PHE A 56 -4.85 4.68 8.86
CA PHE A 56 -3.59 4.48 8.14
C PHE A 56 -2.41 4.33 9.09
N ARG A 57 -2.28 5.21 10.10
CA ARG A 57 -1.22 5.12 11.11
C ARG A 57 -1.25 3.77 11.82
N ARG A 58 -2.41 3.36 12.34
CA ARG A 58 -2.56 2.07 13.05
C ARG A 58 -2.14 0.88 12.18
N GLN A 59 -2.56 0.86 10.92
CA GLN A 59 -2.21 -0.22 10.01
C GLN A 59 -0.72 -0.19 9.65
N LEU A 60 -0.13 1.00 9.45
CA LEU A 60 1.29 1.14 9.21
C LEU A 60 2.14 0.71 10.41
N ASP A 61 1.77 1.14 11.62
CA ASP A 61 2.43 0.76 12.87
C ASP A 61 2.43 -0.77 13.01
N THR A 62 1.25 -1.40 12.84
CA THR A 62 1.10 -2.86 12.91
C THR A 62 2.04 -3.58 11.94
N GLN A 63 2.15 -3.11 10.69
CA GLN A 63 3.00 -3.73 9.67
C GLN A 63 4.49 -3.46 9.90
N LEU A 64 4.87 -2.27 10.39
CA LEU A 64 6.25 -1.95 10.76
C LEU A 64 6.72 -2.76 11.97
N ASP A 65 5.86 -2.90 12.99
CA ASP A 65 6.13 -3.70 14.19
C ASP A 65 6.30 -5.18 13.84
N ALA A 66 5.38 -5.73 13.03
CA ALA A 66 5.46 -7.12 12.55
C ALA A 66 6.72 -7.38 11.71
N ALA A 67 7.30 -6.36 11.08
CA ALA A 67 8.54 -6.44 10.32
C ALA A 67 9.80 -6.11 11.14
N HIS A 68 9.66 -5.74 12.42
CA HIS A 68 10.74 -5.18 13.25
C HIS A 68 11.45 -3.98 12.62
N LEU A 69 10.71 -3.19 11.83
CA LEU A 69 11.21 -2.00 11.14
C LEU A 69 10.79 -0.70 11.83
N HIS A 70 9.95 -0.76 12.87
CA HIS A 70 9.54 0.42 13.61
C HIS A 70 10.68 0.94 14.48
N GLY A 71 11.06 2.20 14.27
CA GLY A 71 12.12 2.89 15.00
C GLY A 71 11.58 4.07 15.81
N THR A 72 12.31 4.46 16.85
CA THR A 72 12.00 5.67 17.62
C THR A 72 12.83 6.85 17.15
N GLN A 73 12.20 8.02 17.03
CA GLN A 73 12.90 9.25 16.65
C GLN A 73 14.10 9.51 17.59
N GLY A 74 15.26 9.79 17.00
CA GLY A 74 16.49 10.08 17.73
C GLY A 74 17.39 8.86 18.00
N GLN A 75 16.96 7.64 17.69
CA GLN A 75 17.84 6.46 17.73
C GLN A 75 18.83 6.47 16.56
N ALA A 76 20.05 6.00 16.80
CA ALA A 76 21.15 6.05 15.83
C ALA A 76 20.86 5.28 14.53
N ASN A 77 20.07 4.20 14.62
CA ASN A 77 19.65 3.36 13.49
C ASN A 77 18.22 3.67 13.01
N ALA A 78 17.58 4.73 13.50
CA ALA A 78 16.22 5.10 13.11
C ALA A 78 16.23 6.24 12.08
N ARG A 79 15.93 5.90 10.83
CA ARG A 79 15.82 6.85 9.71
C ARG A 79 14.47 7.54 9.70
N LYS A 80 14.46 8.79 9.25
CA LYS A 80 13.22 9.53 9.04
C LYS A 80 12.56 9.07 7.75
N MET A 81 11.32 8.62 7.85
CA MET A 81 10.44 8.35 6.71
C MET A 81 9.35 9.41 6.64
N THR A 82 9.16 10.04 5.49
CA THR A 82 8.07 10.99 5.25
C THR A 82 7.10 10.35 4.26
N ILE A 83 5.83 10.26 4.65
CA ILE A 83 4.76 9.69 3.83
C ILE A 83 3.75 10.80 3.57
N VAL A 84 3.54 11.11 2.29
CA VAL A 84 2.55 12.08 1.83
C VAL A 84 1.50 11.34 1.02
N ILE A 85 0.24 11.40 1.44
CA ILE A 85 -0.88 10.86 0.67
C ILE A 85 -1.24 11.90 -0.38
N ASP A 86 -0.91 11.64 -1.65
CA ASP A 86 -1.21 12.53 -2.76
C ASP A 86 -2.66 12.40 -3.25
N HIS A 87 -3.25 11.21 -3.07
CA HIS A 87 -4.61 10.93 -3.50
C HIS A 87 -5.27 9.97 -2.53
N TYR A 88 -6.41 10.39 -1.99
CA TYR A 88 -7.25 9.57 -1.13
C TYR A 88 -8.68 9.58 -1.63
N TYR A 89 -9.18 8.42 -2.06
CA TYR A 89 -10.57 8.25 -2.45
C TYR A 89 -11.11 6.94 -1.92
N MET A 90 -12.09 7.04 -1.02
CA MET A 90 -12.84 5.91 -0.50
C MET A 90 -14.33 6.13 -0.72
N ARG A 91 -15.01 5.14 -1.29
CA ARG A 91 -16.47 5.17 -1.34
C ARG A 91 -17.07 4.97 0.04
N SER A 92 -18.21 5.59 0.29
CA SER A 92 -19.02 5.28 1.46
C SER A 92 -19.59 3.85 1.35
N ASN A 93 -19.85 3.22 2.51
CA ASN A 93 -20.41 1.86 2.55
C ASN A 93 -21.77 1.76 1.83
N GLY A 94 -22.58 2.82 1.86
CA GLY A 94 -23.83 2.90 1.11
C GLY A 94 -23.61 2.92 -0.41
N ALA A 95 -22.62 3.69 -0.89
CA ALA A 95 -22.27 3.70 -2.31
C ALA A 95 -21.75 2.34 -2.79
N ARG A 96 -20.99 1.63 -1.95
CA ARG A 96 -20.54 0.25 -2.22
C ARG A 96 -21.70 -0.75 -2.32
N PHE A 97 -22.70 -0.60 -1.45
CA PHE A 97 -23.90 -1.45 -1.44
C PHE A 97 -24.77 -1.25 -2.69
N TRP A 98 -25.03 0.00 -3.07
CA TRP A 98 -25.95 0.33 -4.17
C TRP A 98 -25.36 0.14 -5.56
N ALA A 99 -24.06 0.38 -5.73
CA ALA A 99 -23.46 0.47 -7.06
C ALA A 99 -22.84 -0.86 -7.55
N GLY A 100 -22.88 -1.92 -6.73
CA GLY A 100 -22.44 -3.27 -7.10
C GLY A 100 -20.93 -3.38 -7.40
N ILE A 101 -20.51 -4.52 -7.97
CA ILE A 101 -19.10 -4.91 -8.18
C ILE A 101 -18.32 -3.97 -9.11
N MET A 102 -18.99 -3.15 -9.95
CA MET A 102 -18.37 -2.43 -11.08
C MET A 102 -18.25 -0.90 -10.91
N ALA A 103 -18.72 -0.31 -9.81
CA ALA A 103 -18.91 1.14 -9.70
C ALA A 103 -17.74 1.96 -9.12
N GLY A 104 -16.56 1.82 -9.70
CA GLY A 104 -15.42 2.68 -9.37
C GLY A 104 -14.52 2.13 -8.28
N ARG A 105 -13.27 2.60 -8.28
CA ARG A 105 -12.16 1.95 -7.59
C ARG A 105 -11.72 2.82 -6.43
N ASP A 106 -11.82 2.30 -5.20
CA ASP A 106 -11.20 2.97 -4.06
C ASP A 106 -9.70 3.06 -4.34
N LYS A 107 -9.06 4.20 -4.01
CA LYS A 107 -7.67 4.46 -4.40
C LYS A 107 -6.93 5.21 -3.30
N ILE A 108 -5.71 4.75 -3.04
CA ILE A 108 -4.73 5.48 -2.23
C ILE A 108 -3.46 5.59 -3.07
N LYS A 109 -2.95 6.81 -3.20
CA LYS A 109 -1.61 7.06 -3.73
C LYS A 109 -0.80 7.80 -2.68
N SER A 110 0.36 7.25 -2.32
CA SER A 110 1.29 7.88 -1.40
C SER A 110 2.68 7.96 -2.00
N ARG A 111 3.39 9.02 -1.62
CA ARG A 111 4.82 9.20 -1.87
C ARG A 111 5.56 9.00 -0.56
N VAL A 112 6.51 8.08 -0.56
CA VAL A 112 7.36 7.75 0.57
C VAL A 112 8.77 8.24 0.29
N THR A 113 9.35 8.95 1.24
CA THR A 113 10.72 9.49 1.16
C THR A 113 11.46 9.13 2.44
N VAL A 114 12.60 8.45 2.32
CA VAL A 114 13.47 8.08 3.44
C VAL A 114 14.69 8.98 3.42
N ALA A 115 15.02 9.58 4.56
CA ALA A 115 16.20 10.42 4.72
C ALA A 115 17.42 9.63 5.22
N ASP A 116 18.61 10.01 4.76
CA ASP A 116 19.90 9.54 5.25
C ASP A 116 20.26 10.16 6.61
N ALA A 117 21.44 9.82 7.14
CA ALA A 117 21.97 10.38 8.38
C ALA A 117 22.14 11.92 8.36
N ASN A 118 22.27 12.51 7.17
CA ASN A 118 22.50 13.94 6.96
C ASN A 118 21.19 14.69 6.66
N GLY A 119 20.04 14.01 6.68
CA GLY A 119 18.73 14.59 6.37
C GLY A 119 18.46 14.75 4.87
N LYS A 120 19.29 14.20 3.98
CA LYS A 120 19.06 14.17 2.52
C LYS A 120 18.24 12.95 2.12
N THR A 121 17.53 13.02 1.00
CA THR A 121 16.77 11.88 0.48
C THR A 121 17.70 10.72 0.09
N ALA A 122 17.56 9.59 0.79
CA ALA A 122 18.27 8.34 0.52
C ALA A 122 17.46 7.42 -0.42
N ALA A 123 16.16 7.29 -0.16
CA ALA A 123 15.22 6.55 -1.00
C ALA A 123 13.93 7.34 -1.20
N GLN A 124 13.30 7.10 -2.35
CA GLN A 124 12.01 7.64 -2.70
C GLN A 124 11.25 6.63 -3.56
N PHE A 125 10.01 6.35 -3.18
CA PHE A 125 9.12 5.48 -3.94
C PHE A 125 7.67 5.94 -3.77
N GLU A 126 6.86 5.68 -4.79
CA GLU A 126 5.42 5.88 -4.76
C GLU A 126 4.73 4.53 -4.60
N VAL A 127 3.68 4.50 -3.78
CA VAL A 127 2.79 3.34 -3.66
C VAL A 127 1.41 3.76 -4.13
N GLU A 128 0.81 2.96 -4.98
CA GLU A 128 -0.57 3.12 -5.43
C GLU A 128 -1.33 1.82 -5.17
N SER A 129 -2.38 1.90 -4.36
CA SER A 129 -3.28 0.77 -4.14
C SER A 129 -4.66 1.12 -4.63
N THR A 130 -5.26 0.18 -5.36
CA THR A 130 -6.64 0.29 -5.80
C THR A 130 -7.44 -0.92 -5.33
N ASN A 131 -8.73 -0.71 -5.10
CA ASN A 131 -9.70 -1.77 -4.96
C ASN A 131 -10.70 -1.68 -6.12
N SER A 132 -10.53 -2.54 -7.11
CA SER A 132 -11.37 -2.60 -8.31
C SER A 132 -12.68 -3.37 -8.11
N THR A 133 -12.83 -4.08 -6.98
CA THR A 133 -13.98 -4.94 -6.72
C THR A 133 -14.73 -4.47 -5.47
N ALA A 134 -16.02 -4.78 -5.35
CA ALA A 134 -16.80 -4.46 -4.15
C ALA A 134 -16.45 -5.34 -2.92
N TRP A 135 -15.47 -6.24 -3.03
CA TRP A 135 -15.15 -7.23 -1.99
C TRP A 135 -14.14 -6.75 -0.96
N GLY A 136 -13.38 -5.67 -1.24
CA GLY A 136 -12.45 -5.09 -0.27
C GLY A 136 -13.07 -3.97 0.59
N THR A 137 -12.72 -3.93 1.87
CA THR A 137 -13.05 -2.82 2.77
C THR A 137 -12.06 -1.66 2.61
N SER A 138 -12.43 -0.45 3.05
CA SER A 138 -11.46 0.68 3.14
C SER A 138 -10.25 0.28 3.98
N GLU A 139 -10.49 -0.40 5.11
CA GLU A 139 -9.44 -0.88 6.01
C GLU A 139 -8.50 -1.88 5.32
N GLY A 140 -9.04 -2.88 4.60
CA GLY A 140 -8.22 -3.84 3.87
C GLY A 140 -7.44 -3.21 2.70
N LEU A 141 -7.95 -2.12 2.11
CA LEU A 141 -7.17 -1.35 1.13
C LEU A 141 -6.00 -0.63 1.80
N ILE A 142 -6.23 0.01 2.94
CA ILE A 142 -5.20 0.70 3.74
C ILE A 142 -4.15 -0.30 4.25
N GLU A 143 -4.58 -1.45 4.76
CA GLU A 143 -3.68 -2.50 5.24
C GLU A 143 -2.74 -2.98 4.13
N ARG A 144 -3.28 -3.35 2.97
CA ARG A 144 -2.45 -3.78 1.82
C ARG A 144 -1.51 -2.67 1.33
N HIS A 145 -1.94 -1.41 1.42
CA HIS A 145 -1.10 -0.28 1.08
C HIS A 145 0.08 -0.16 2.06
N ALA A 146 -0.18 -0.29 3.36
CA ALA A 146 0.86 -0.32 4.39
C ALA A 146 1.81 -1.52 4.22
N GLN A 147 1.29 -2.69 3.88
CA GLN A 147 2.09 -3.88 3.58
C GLN A 147 3.06 -3.64 2.43
N GLU A 148 2.63 -2.98 1.34
CA GLU A 148 3.51 -2.66 0.21
C GLU A 148 4.60 -1.66 0.62
N ILE A 149 4.28 -0.63 1.42
CA ILE A 149 5.30 0.29 1.95
C ILE A 149 6.37 -0.50 2.72
N VAL A 150 5.96 -1.38 3.64
CA VAL A 150 6.87 -2.20 4.44
C VAL A 150 7.66 -3.18 3.56
N ALA A 151 7.04 -3.77 2.54
CA ALA A 151 7.72 -4.63 1.57
C ALA A 151 8.84 -3.88 0.83
N ARG A 152 8.61 -2.62 0.46
CA ARG A 152 9.64 -1.77 -0.15
C ARG A 152 10.75 -1.42 0.83
N LEU A 153 10.42 -1.11 2.09
CA LEU A 153 11.44 -0.88 3.11
C LEU A 153 12.30 -2.10 3.37
N LYS A 154 11.75 -3.32 3.32
CA LYS A 154 12.53 -4.57 3.42
C LYS A 154 13.52 -4.75 2.27
N GLN A 155 13.23 -4.21 1.08
CA GLN A 155 14.15 -4.25 -0.06
C GLN A 155 15.33 -3.28 0.09
N LEU A 156 15.25 -2.31 1.01
CA LEU A 156 16.34 -1.38 1.32
C LEU A 156 17.33 -1.96 2.34
N GLN A 157 17.00 -3.06 3.01
CA GLN A 157 17.85 -3.72 4.00
C GLN A 157 19.00 -4.51 3.35
#